data_AF-Q8DKZ9-F1
#
_entry.id   AF-Q8DKZ9-F1
#
_cell.length_a   1.000
_cell.length_b   1.000
_cell.length_c   1.000
_cell.angle_alpha   90.00
_cell.angle_beta   90.00
_cell.angle_gamma   90.00
#
_symmetry.space_group_name_H-M   'P 1'
#
loop_
_entity.id
_entity.type
_entity.pdbx_description
1 polymer ?
#
loop_
_entity_poly.entity_id
_entity_poly.type
_entity_poly.pdbx_seq_one_letter_code
_entity_poly.pdbx_strand_id
1 'polypeptide(L)'
;MVVEEQTLWHSLLSPYLNLGLLHPQEVIDAALGAYSEGQLPLNSVEGFIRQILGWREYMYGLYHYLGADYCQQNFLQHHQPLPAFFWQSDRATMSCLRHVLKQIECTGYAHHIQRLMILANFALITGLAPQEVENWFHSVFIDAYDW
;
A
#
# COMPACT_ATOMS: atom_id res chain seq x y z
N MET A 1 -3.33 -10.93 11.01
CA MET A 1 -2.23 -11.35 10.11
C MET A 1 -2.23 -12.86 10.12
N VAL A 2 -2.41 -13.48 8.96
CA VAL A 2 -2.28 -14.93 8.82
C VAL A 2 -0.90 -15.13 8.22
N VAL A 3 0.04 -15.63 9.02
CA VAL A 3 1.49 -15.57 8.71
C VAL A 3 1.84 -16.29 7.40
N GLU A 4 1.13 -17.37 7.08
CA GLU A 4 1.39 -18.19 5.89
C GLU A 4 0.59 -17.71 4.66
N GLU A 5 -0.30 -16.74 4.81
CA GLU A 5 -1.17 -16.23 3.74
C GLU A 5 -0.78 -14.79 3.40
N GLN A 6 0.19 -14.64 2.51
CA GLN A 6 0.78 -13.34 2.15
C GLN A 6 -0.14 -12.44 1.33
N THR A 7 -1.03 -13.05 0.53
CA THR A 7 -1.91 -12.34 -0.42
C THR A 7 -3.35 -12.31 0.05
N LEU A 8 -3.79 -13.29 0.85
CA LEU A 8 -5.20 -13.55 1.15
C LEU A 8 -6.02 -13.48 -0.15
N TRP A 9 -7.06 -12.64 -0.19
CA TRP A 9 -7.95 -12.44 -1.34
C TRP A 9 -7.71 -11.11 -2.07
N HIS A 10 -6.52 -10.52 -1.96
CA HIS A 10 -6.17 -9.32 -2.71
C HIS A 10 -5.91 -9.64 -4.19
N SER A 11 -6.23 -8.70 -5.08
CA SER A 11 -6.15 -8.91 -6.53
C SER A 11 -4.72 -8.92 -7.09
N LEU A 12 -3.77 -8.30 -6.38
CA LEU A 12 -2.38 -8.12 -6.81
C LEU A 12 -2.24 -7.39 -8.16
N LEU A 13 -3.22 -6.54 -8.51
CA LEU A 13 -3.24 -5.84 -9.80
C LEU A 13 -2.54 -4.48 -9.81
N SER A 14 -2.16 -3.95 -8.64
CA SER A 14 -1.60 -2.60 -8.51
C SER A 14 -0.37 -2.33 -9.40
N PRO A 15 0.59 -3.25 -9.61
CA PRO A 15 1.73 -2.97 -10.49
C PRO A 15 1.28 -2.80 -11.95
N TYR A 16 0.34 -3.63 -12.40
CA TYR A 16 -0.17 -3.59 -13.78
C TYR A 16 -1.01 -2.34 -14.02
N LEU A 17 -1.83 -1.94 -13.05
CA LEU A 17 -2.61 -0.70 -13.08
C LEU A 17 -1.72 0.54 -13.10
N ASN A 18 -0.62 0.53 -12.35
CA ASN A 18 0.25 1.71 -12.22
C ASN A 18 1.26 1.83 -13.37
N LEU A 19 1.61 0.72 -14.03
CA LEU A 19 2.40 0.69 -15.27
C LEU A 19 1.57 0.92 -16.54
N GLY A 20 0.24 0.98 -16.43
CA GLY A 20 -0.66 1.08 -17.58
C GLY A 20 -0.79 -0.20 -18.41
N LEU A 21 -0.34 -1.35 -17.87
CA LEU A 21 -0.59 -2.67 -18.46
C LEU A 21 -2.05 -3.10 -18.30
N LEU A 22 -2.73 -2.58 -17.27
CA LEU A 22 -4.18 -2.63 -17.13
C LEU A 22 -4.75 -1.22 -16.97
N HIS A 23 -5.86 -0.96 -17.64
CA HIS A 23 -6.65 0.25 -17.49
C HIS A 23 -7.66 0.11 -16.35
N PRO A 24 -7.79 1.10 -15.43
CA PRO A 24 -8.72 1.01 -14.29
C PRO A 24 -10.16 0.65 -14.68
N GLN A 25 -10.67 1.25 -15.78
CA GLN A 25 -12.03 0.96 -16.26
C GLN A 25 -12.22 -0.50 -16.66
N GLU A 26 -11.23 -1.15 -17.28
CA GLU A 26 -11.39 -2.55 -17.72
C GLU A 26 -11.48 -3.51 -16.52
N VAL A 27 -10.76 -3.19 -15.44
CA VAL A 27 -10.81 -3.95 -14.19
C VAL A 27 -12.15 -3.75 -13.48
N ILE A 28 -12.70 -2.53 -13.50
CA ILE A 28 -14.03 -2.22 -12.94
C ILE A 28 -15.12 -2.94 -13.74
N ASP A 29 -15.07 -2.86 -15.07
CA ASP A 29 -16.04 -3.51 -15.95
C ASP A 29 -16.02 -5.04 -15.78
N ALA A 30 -14.83 -5.63 -15.63
CA ALA A 30 -14.70 -7.06 -15.33
C ALA A 30 -15.34 -7.45 -13.98
N ALA A 31 -15.16 -6.62 -12.95
CA ALA A 31 -15.79 -6.86 -11.64
C ALA A 31 -17.32 -6.74 -11.70
N LEU A 32 -17.85 -5.76 -12.44
CA LEU A 32 -19.29 -5.60 -12.68
C LEU A 32 -19.87 -6.75 -13.50
N GLY A 33 -19.15 -7.22 -14.52
CA GLY A 33 -19.50 -8.40 -15.30
C GLY A 33 -19.65 -9.63 -14.39
N ALA A 34 -18.62 -9.92 -13.59
CA ALA A 34 -18.64 -11.03 -12.64
C ALA A 34 -19.76 -10.92 -11.59
N TYR A 35 -20.11 -9.70 -11.15
CA TYR A 35 -21.26 -9.46 -10.27
C TYR A 35 -22.58 -9.84 -10.96
N SER A 36 -22.77 -9.41 -12.21
CA SER A 36 -23.98 -9.66 -12.96
C SER A 36 -24.20 -11.13 -13.30
N GLU A 37 -23.13 -11.88 -13.55
CA GLU A 37 -23.15 -13.29 -13.93
C GLU A 37 -23.16 -14.25 -12.73
N GLY A 38 -22.42 -13.92 -11.66
CA GLY A 38 -22.02 -14.87 -10.63
C GLY A 38 -22.73 -14.75 -9.28
N GLN A 39 -23.73 -13.87 -9.14
CA GLN A 39 -24.37 -13.55 -7.84
C GLN A 39 -23.34 -13.25 -6.73
N LEU A 40 -22.23 -12.58 -7.08
CA LEU A 40 -21.22 -12.21 -6.08
C LEU A 40 -21.84 -11.24 -5.04
N PRO A 41 -21.44 -11.32 -3.76
CA PRO A 41 -21.92 -10.39 -2.75
C PRO A 41 -21.57 -8.95 -3.13
N LEU A 42 -22.58 -8.06 -3.11
CA LEU A 42 -22.41 -6.65 -3.49
C LEU A 42 -21.31 -5.96 -2.67
N ASN A 43 -21.20 -6.28 -1.38
CA ASN A 43 -20.17 -5.70 -0.50
C ASN A 43 -18.74 -6.03 -0.95
N SER A 44 -18.51 -7.18 -1.58
CA SER A 44 -17.19 -7.57 -2.09
C SER A 44 -16.87 -6.82 -3.38
N VAL A 45 -17.85 -6.72 -4.29
CA VAL A 45 -17.67 -6.06 -5.59
C VAL A 45 -17.56 -4.55 -5.44
N GLU A 46 -18.48 -3.93 -4.70
CA GLU A 46 -18.41 -2.49 -4.37
C GLU A 46 -17.12 -2.18 -3.63
N GLY A 47 -16.74 -3.01 -2.65
CA GLY A 47 -15.54 -2.82 -1.86
C GLY A 47 -14.28 -2.81 -2.73
N PHE A 48 -14.20 -3.70 -3.71
CA PHE A 48 -13.13 -3.75 -4.70
C PHE A 48 -13.12 -2.52 -5.61
N ILE A 49 -14.25 -2.20 -6.24
CA ILE A 49 -14.39 -1.04 -7.15
C ILE A 49 -14.04 0.26 -6.43
N ARG A 50 -14.46 0.43 -5.18
CA ARG A 50 -14.16 1.62 -4.36
C ARG A 50 -12.67 1.82 -4.10
N GLN A 51 -11.85 0.77 -4.10
CA GLN A 51 -10.39 0.95 -3.98
C GLN A 51 -9.79 1.55 -5.26
N ILE A 52 -10.35 1.19 -6.42
CA ILE A 52 -9.87 1.65 -7.72
C ILE A 52 -10.50 3.00 -8.08
N LEU A 53 -11.81 3.05 -8.28
CA LEU A 53 -12.52 4.27 -8.67
C LEU A 53 -12.52 5.35 -7.57
N GLY A 54 -12.48 4.93 -6.31
CA GLY A 54 -12.45 5.84 -5.17
C GLY A 54 -11.01 6.21 -4.79
N TRP A 55 -10.35 5.33 -4.02
CA TRP A 55 -9.07 5.68 -3.39
C TRP A 55 -7.93 5.97 -4.36
N ARG A 56 -7.73 5.15 -5.40
CA ARG A 56 -6.65 5.38 -6.37
C ARG A 56 -6.84 6.71 -7.11
N GLU A 57 -8.04 6.97 -7.64
CA GLU A 57 -8.33 8.25 -8.31
C GLU A 57 -8.26 9.45 -7.36
N TYR A 58 -8.70 9.27 -6.10
CA TYR A 58 -8.60 10.30 -5.08
C TYR A 58 -7.15 10.66 -4.75
N MET A 59 -6.28 9.65 -4.54
CA MET A 59 -4.86 9.89 -4.25
C MET A 59 -4.16 10.55 -5.44
N TYR A 60 -4.43 10.10 -6.67
CA TYR A 60 -3.89 10.74 -7.88
C TYR A 60 -4.29 12.22 -7.96
N GLY A 61 -5.58 12.53 -7.76
CA GLY A 61 -6.05 13.91 -7.76
C GLY A 61 -5.44 14.75 -6.63
N LEU A 62 -5.31 14.16 -5.44
CA LEU A 62 -4.75 14.82 -4.26
C LEU A 62 -3.27 15.17 -4.46
N TYR A 63 -2.47 14.26 -5.01
CA TYR A 63 -1.06 14.48 -5.33
C TYR A 63 -0.87 15.74 -6.19
N HIS A 64 -1.64 15.86 -7.27
CA HIS A 64 -1.57 17.04 -8.16
C HIS A 64 -2.13 18.31 -7.53
N TYR A 65 -3.15 18.18 -6.67
CA TYR A 65 -3.77 19.32 -5.99
C TYR A 65 -2.87 19.95 -4.93
N LEU A 66 -2.14 19.15 -4.16
CA LEU A 66 -1.31 19.63 -3.04
C LEU A 66 0.03 20.23 -3.47
N GLY A 67 0.48 19.92 -4.69
CA GLY A 67 1.68 20.51 -5.28
C GLY A 67 2.99 19.92 -4.76
N ALA A 68 4.11 20.41 -5.32
CA ALA A 68 5.44 19.80 -5.16
C ALA A 68 5.97 19.81 -3.71
N ASP A 69 5.54 20.76 -2.88
CA ASP A 69 6.02 20.88 -1.50
C ASP A 69 5.31 19.92 -0.52
N TYR A 70 4.34 19.13 -0.98
CA TYR A 70 3.60 18.22 -0.13
C TYR A 70 4.49 17.13 0.49
N CYS A 71 5.48 16.62 -0.26
CA CYS A 71 6.43 15.63 0.25
C CYS A 71 7.32 16.16 1.39
N GLN A 72 7.41 17.49 1.56
CA GLN A 72 8.18 18.13 2.62
C GLN A 72 7.38 18.37 3.91
N GLN A 73 6.09 18.02 3.93
CA GLN A 73 5.25 18.26 5.10
C GLN A 73 5.64 17.35 6.27
N ASN A 74 5.68 17.94 7.47
CA ASN A 74 5.98 17.24 8.70
C ASN A 74 5.22 17.87 9.87
N PHE A 75 3.89 17.78 9.82
CA PHE A 75 2.99 18.43 10.78
C PHE A 75 3.30 18.05 12.24
N LEU A 76 3.67 16.80 12.50
CA LEU A 76 3.95 16.27 13.85
C LEU A 76 5.41 16.48 14.30
N GLN A 77 6.26 17.11 13.47
CA GLN A 77 7.68 17.37 13.77
C GLN A 77 8.45 16.08 14.14
N HIS A 78 8.23 15.02 13.36
CA HIS A 78 8.89 13.73 13.53
C HIS A 78 10.28 13.75 12.88
N HIS A 79 11.29 13.29 13.61
CA HIS A 79 12.70 13.38 13.20
C HIS A 79 13.52 12.12 13.50
N GLN A 80 12.89 11.04 14.00
CA GLN A 80 13.62 9.79 14.25
C GLN A 80 14.01 9.15 12.91
N PRO A 81 15.23 8.63 12.79
CA PRO A 81 15.66 7.94 11.57
C PRO A 81 14.94 6.61 11.43
N LEU A 82 14.79 6.14 10.19
CA LEU A 82 14.23 4.83 9.87
C LEU A 82 15.13 3.74 10.49
N PRO A 83 14.59 2.88 11.37
CA PRO A 83 15.38 1.83 12.00
C PRO A 83 15.96 0.86 10.97
N ALA A 84 17.21 0.41 11.19
CA ALA A 84 17.89 -0.48 10.26
C ALA A 84 17.15 -1.79 9.95
N PHE A 85 16.25 -2.25 10.85
CA PHE A 85 15.46 -3.45 10.60
C PHE A 85 14.43 -3.30 9.47
N PHE A 86 14.08 -2.07 9.05
CA PHE A 86 13.26 -1.85 7.85
C PHE A 86 13.96 -2.34 6.57
N TRP A 87 15.30 -2.38 6.57
CA TRP A 87 16.12 -2.92 5.48
C TRP A 87 16.63 -4.35 5.74
N GLN A 88 16.53 -4.82 6.99
CA GLN A 88 17.08 -6.09 7.48
C GLN A 88 16.09 -6.72 8.46
N SER A 89 15.09 -7.43 7.93
CA SER A 89 13.95 -7.97 8.68
C SER A 89 14.35 -8.91 9.82
N ASP A 90 15.49 -9.60 9.71
CA ASP A 90 16.05 -10.49 10.74
C ASP A 90 16.39 -9.75 12.04
N ARG A 91 16.67 -8.44 11.95
CA ARG A 91 16.93 -7.56 13.09
C ARG A 91 15.67 -7.07 13.80
N ALA A 92 14.48 -7.22 13.21
CA ALA A 92 13.23 -6.80 13.84
C ALA A 92 12.84 -7.78 14.95
N THR A 93 12.74 -7.34 16.20
CA THR A 93 12.34 -8.21 17.33
C THR A 93 10.83 -8.40 17.44
N MET A 94 10.05 -7.43 16.94
CA MET A 94 8.59 -7.49 16.93
C MET A 94 8.11 -8.44 15.82
N SER A 95 7.39 -9.49 16.20
CA SER A 95 6.95 -10.55 15.29
C SER A 95 6.17 -10.02 14.09
N CYS A 96 5.21 -9.11 14.29
CA CYS A 96 4.41 -8.54 13.19
C CYS A 96 5.28 -7.79 12.16
N LEU A 97 6.24 -6.99 12.63
CA LEU A 97 7.17 -6.28 11.75
C LEU A 97 8.10 -7.25 11.03
N ARG A 98 8.69 -8.21 11.75
CA ARG A 98 9.59 -9.21 11.17
C ARG A 98 8.92 -9.94 10.00
N HIS A 99 7.69 -10.42 10.18
CA HIS A 99 6.98 -11.17 9.13
C HIS A 99 6.66 -10.29 7.91
N VAL A 100 6.14 -9.07 8.12
CA VAL A 100 5.80 -8.15 7.01
C VAL A 100 7.05 -7.71 6.26
N LEU A 101 8.12 -7.34 6.98
CA LEU A 101 9.37 -6.93 6.37
C LEU A 101 10.02 -8.09 5.60
N LYS A 102 9.98 -9.31 6.15
CA LYS A 102 10.48 -10.50 5.43
C LYS A 102 9.70 -10.78 4.16
N GLN A 103 8.38 -10.62 4.19
CA GLN A 103 7.53 -10.75 3.01
C GLN A 103 7.93 -9.73 1.93
N ILE A 104 8.13 -8.47 2.33
CA ILE A 104 8.52 -7.38 1.41
C ILE A 104 9.90 -7.65 0.79
N GLU A 105 10.90 -8.07 1.58
CA GLU A 105 12.22 -8.42 1.07
C GLU A 105 12.17 -9.48 -0.04
N CYS A 106 11.28 -10.46 0.09
CA CYS A 106 11.17 -11.57 -0.86
C CYS A 106 10.32 -11.25 -2.10
N THR A 107 9.35 -10.34 -1.98
CA THR A 107 8.26 -10.20 -2.99
C THR A 107 8.05 -8.79 -3.50
N GLY A 108 8.57 -7.77 -2.81
CA GLY A 108 8.22 -6.37 -3.04
C GLY A 108 6.76 -6.04 -2.77
N TYR A 109 6.04 -6.89 -2.03
CA TYR A 109 4.59 -6.77 -1.82
C TYR A 109 4.19 -6.96 -0.36
N ALA A 110 3.31 -6.07 0.10
CA ALA A 110 2.48 -6.24 1.29
C ALA A 110 1.09 -5.68 0.98
N HIS A 111 0.05 -6.31 1.50
CA HIS A 111 -1.32 -5.85 1.25
C HIS A 111 -1.67 -4.63 2.12
N HIS A 112 -2.75 -3.91 1.76
CA HIS A 112 -3.04 -2.56 2.29
C HIS A 112 -2.96 -2.44 3.82
N ILE A 113 -3.61 -3.35 4.56
CA ILE A 113 -3.66 -3.25 6.03
C ILE A 113 -2.29 -3.53 6.69
N GLN A 114 -1.39 -4.29 6.05
CA GLN A 114 -0.01 -4.45 6.53
C GLN A 114 0.76 -3.13 6.38
N ARG A 115 0.61 -2.47 5.22
CA ARG A 115 1.23 -1.16 4.96
C ARG A 115 0.75 -0.12 5.98
N LEU A 116 -0.56 -0.03 6.19
CA LEU A 116 -1.16 0.99 7.06
C LEU A 116 -0.98 0.68 8.55
N MET A 117 -1.40 -0.50 9.01
CA MET A 117 -1.55 -0.76 10.45
C MET A 117 -0.33 -1.39 11.10
N ILE A 118 0.64 -1.87 10.32
CA ILE A 118 1.91 -2.40 10.85
C ILE A 118 3.04 -1.41 10.60
N LEU A 119 3.30 -1.07 9.33
CA LEU A 119 4.46 -0.25 8.96
C LEU A 119 4.22 1.23 9.27
N ALA A 120 3.19 1.84 8.68
CA ALA A 120 2.89 3.25 8.86
C ALA A 120 2.47 3.56 10.30
N ASN A 121 1.70 2.69 10.94
CA ASN A 121 1.34 2.84 12.36
C ASN A 121 2.57 2.79 13.29
N PHE A 122 3.51 1.87 13.07
CA PHE A 122 4.77 1.87 13.82
C PHE A 122 5.54 3.16 13.59
N ALA A 123 5.69 3.58 12.33
CA ALA A 123 6.39 4.79 11.98
C ALA A 123 5.78 6.04 12.63
N LEU A 124 4.44 6.13 12.64
CA LEU A 124 3.68 7.18 13.28
C LEU A 124 3.91 7.21 14.79
N ILE A 125 3.74 6.08 15.48
CA ILE A 125 3.85 6.02 16.95
C ILE A 125 5.28 6.28 17.43
N THR A 126 6.29 5.88 16.65
CA THR A 126 7.70 6.02 17.01
C THR A 126 8.33 7.32 16.55
N GLY A 127 7.59 8.20 15.86
CA GLY A 127 8.08 9.52 15.50
C GLY A 127 9.09 9.52 14.35
N LEU A 128 8.97 8.57 13.40
CA LEU A 128 9.90 8.49 12.26
C LEU A 128 9.70 9.64 11.30
N ALA A 129 10.81 10.16 10.75
CA ALA A 129 10.80 11.21 9.74
C ALA A 129 9.94 10.77 8.54
N PRO A 130 8.87 11.52 8.18
CA PRO A 130 7.95 11.12 7.10
C PRO A 130 8.67 10.89 5.77
N GLN A 131 9.69 11.71 5.48
CA GLN A 131 10.51 11.60 4.27
C GLN A 131 11.32 10.30 4.23
N GLU A 132 11.82 9.81 5.36
CA GLU A 132 12.54 8.53 5.37
C GLU A 132 11.58 7.35 5.19
N VAL A 133 10.37 7.46 5.73
CA VAL A 133 9.31 6.44 5.54
C VAL A 133 8.85 6.41 4.09
N GLU A 134 8.55 7.56 3.50
CA GLU A 134 8.15 7.71 2.09
C GLU A 134 9.21 7.15 1.14
N ASN A 135 10.48 7.57 1.28
CA ASN A 135 11.59 7.03 0.50
C ASN A 135 11.72 5.50 0.59
N TRP A 136 11.53 4.93 1.78
CA TRP A 136 11.54 3.48 1.95
C TRP A 136 10.35 2.81 1.25
N PHE A 137 9.14 3.35 1.39
CA PHE A 137 7.95 2.86 0.67
C PHE A 137 8.16 2.85 -0.85
N HIS A 138 8.73 3.91 -1.42
CA HIS A 138 9.06 4.00 -2.84
C HIS A 138 10.10 2.97 -3.27
N SER A 139 11.06 2.65 -2.38
CA SER A 139 12.16 1.73 -2.70
C SER A 139 11.74 0.26 -2.69
N VAL A 140 10.78 -0.13 -1.85
CA VAL A 140 10.52 -1.55 -1.56
C VAL A 140 9.25 -2.12 -2.18
N PHE A 141 8.29 -1.28 -2.56
CA PHE A 141 7.03 -1.75 -3.14
C PHE A 141 7.06 -1.71 -4.66
N ILE A 142 6.74 -2.85 -5.28
CA ILE A 142 6.71 -3.00 -6.76
C ILE A 142 5.67 -2.11 -7.46
N ASP A 143 4.72 -1.58 -6.70
CA ASP A 143 3.63 -0.73 -7.20
C ASP A 143 3.76 0.75 -6.78
N ALA A 144 4.89 1.17 -6.18
CA ALA A 144 5.07 2.53 -5.69
C ALA A 144 5.56 3.51 -6.77
N TYR A 145 4.87 4.65 -6.84
CA TYR A 145 5.20 5.83 -7.63
C TYR A 145 4.88 7.06 -6.76
N ASP A 146 5.37 8.23 -7.15
CA ASP A 146 5.21 9.44 -6.32
C ASP A 146 3.74 9.86 -6.12
N TRP A 147 2.85 9.54 -7.07
CA TRP A 147 1.41 9.82 -6.99
C TRP A 147 0.63 8.66 -6.37
#